data_AF-A0A252F743-F1
#
_entry.id   AF-A0A252F743-F1
#
_cell.length_a   1.000
_cell.length_b   1.000
_cell.length_c   1.000
_cell.angle_alpha   90.00
_cell.angle_beta   90.00
_cell.angle_gamma   90.00
#
_symmetry.space_group_name_H-M   'P 1'
#
loop_
_entity.id
_entity.type
_entity.pdbx_description
1 polymer ?
#
loop_
_entity_poly.entity_id
_entity_poly.type
_entity_poly.pdbx_seq_one_letter_code
_entity_poly.pdbx_strand_id
1 'polypeptide(L)'
;MFESMKELLGARESLNATNAKIADAEARLQELEEKLTEAQEELRAREETIARKDDIVIAIHKQVTAEREAIVAEYADREAEAAEELEQIEAKLKKAKTYFEDCERQVYCMANLYKAMRAAITKYSSTGFPDDLDITPEEMEEIRLTEESVGLKMHSYKMEDLHKMHEANNKLLEQLLTRYETRLIVPADRVVFQLMTLGIRAELQQIINEMEYGELNRAQVKLHLAVGKYLKIISFAKLDAAEELDAYSSELEVLLKETLRLEHAYCERRTDFERHQELFGTEEGQEESEPEQQPDDAQ
;
A
#
# COMPACT_ATOMS: atom_id res chain seq x y z
N MET A 1 24.46 138.98 1.88
CA MET A 1 24.00 138.76 0.49
C MET A 1 24.93 137.85 -0.32
N PHE A 2 26.26 137.86 -0.12
CA PHE A 2 27.18 137.01 -0.89
C PHE A 2 27.32 135.55 -0.36
N GLU A 3 27.29 135.30 0.96
CA GLU A 3 27.36 133.92 1.52
C GLU A 3 26.11 133.09 1.21
N SER A 4 24.92 133.69 1.31
CA SER A 4 23.66 133.05 0.91
C SER A 4 23.62 132.69 -0.58
N MET A 5 24.31 133.46 -1.44
CA MET A 5 24.40 133.19 -2.88
C MET A 5 25.34 132.01 -3.19
N LYS A 6 26.40 131.81 -2.38
CA LYS A 6 27.38 130.72 -2.53
C LYS A 6 26.83 129.39 -1.99
N GLU A 7 26.08 129.43 -0.88
CA GLU A 7 25.31 128.28 -0.38
C GLU A 7 24.18 127.90 -1.35
N LEU A 8 23.47 128.87 -1.94
CA LEU A 8 22.48 128.62 -2.99
C LEU A 8 23.09 128.02 -4.26
N LEU A 9 24.32 128.40 -4.63
CA LEU A 9 25.04 127.82 -5.78
C LEU A 9 25.50 126.38 -5.50
N GLY A 10 26.06 126.09 -4.33
CA GLY A 10 26.43 124.71 -3.95
C GLY A 10 25.22 123.79 -3.72
N ALA A 11 24.13 124.33 -3.18
CA ALA A 11 22.84 123.66 -3.12
C ALA A 11 22.27 123.41 -4.52
N ARG A 12 22.42 124.35 -5.45
CA ARG A 12 21.98 124.18 -6.86
C ARG A 12 22.84 123.17 -7.63
N GLU A 13 24.14 123.12 -7.40
CA GLU A 13 25.03 122.11 -7.99
C GLU A 13 24.76 120.71 -7.44
N SER A 14 24.55 120.58 -6.12
CA SER A 14 24.14 119.29 -5.52
C SER A 14 22.72 118.89 -5.91
N LEU A 15 21.79 119.83 -6.08
CA LEU A 15 20.45 119.59 -6.61
C LEU A 15 20.49 119.18 -8.08
N ASN A 16 21.35 119.78 -8.89
CA ASN A 16 21.57 119.37 -10.27
C ASN A 16 22.25 117.98 -10.37
N ALA A 17 23.22 117.68 -9.50
CA ALA A 17 23.88 116.38 -9.46
C ALA A 17 22.96 115.27 -8.95
N THR A 18 22.07 115.57 -7.99
CA THR A 18 21.03 114.64 -7.54
C THR A 18 19.94 114.48 -8.60
N ASN A 19 19.49 115.54 -9.27
CA ASN A 19 18.57 115.44 -10.41
C ASN A 19 19.16 114.64 -11.57
N ALA A 20 20.46 114.77 -11.87
CA ALA A 20 21.14 113.96 -12.87
C ALA A 20 21.21 112.47 -12.47
N LYS A 21 21.45 112.17 -11.18
CA LYS A 21 21.40 110.79 -10.66
C LYS A 21 20.00 110.21 -10.62
N ILE A 22 18.98 111.03 -10.36
CA ILE A 22 17.57 110.64 -10.40
C ILE A 22 17.19 110.33 -11.86
N ALA A 23 17.57 111.17 -12.81
CA ALA A 23 17.33 110.91 -14.24
C ALA A 23 18.05 109.64 -14.73
N ASP A 24 19.29 109.39 -14.30
CA ASP A 24 20.02 108.16 -14.65
C ASP A 24 19.41 106.91 -13.98
N ALA A 25 18.91 107.05 -12.75
CA ALA A 25 18.19 105.97 -12.05
C ALA A 25 16.81 105.69 -12.66
N GLU A 26 16.09 106.73 -13.10
CA GLU A 26 14.81 106.62 -13.82
C GLU A 26 15.00 105.96 -15.18
N ALA A 27 16.05 106.31 -15.92
CA ALA A 27 16.39 105.65 -17.17
C ALA A 27 16.73 104.16 -16.97
N ARG A 28 17.50 103.83 -15.93
CA ARG A 28 17.79 102.42 -15.57
C ARG A 28 16.55 101.66 -15.09
N LEU A 29 15.63 102.32 -14.38
CA LEU A 29 14.35 101.74 -13.97
C LEU A 29 13.49 101.42 -15.19
N GLN A 30 13.38 102.34 -16.15
CA GLN A 30 12.66 102.10 -17.40
C GLN A 30 13.28 100.94 -18.19
N GLU A 31 14.62 100.90 -18.31
CA GLU A 31 15.32 99.81 -19.00
C GLU A 31 15.13 98.44 -18.29
N LEU A 32 15.08 98.43 -16.96
CA LEU A 32 14.80 97.23 -16.17
C LEU A 32 13.34 96.79 -16.25
N GLU A 33 12.39 97.74 -16.29
CA GLU A 33 10.97 97.46 -16.48
C GLU A 33 10.71 96.87 -17.86
N GLU A 34 11.34 97.41 -18.90
CA GLU A 34 11.25 96.88 -20.27
C GLU A 34 11.81 95.44 -20.34
N LYS A 35 13.00 95.20 -19.77
CA LYS A 35 13.57 93.84 -19.65
C LYS A 35 12.71 92.89 -18.81
N LEU A 36 12.05 93.38 -17.75
CA LEU A 36 11.14 92.59 -16.93
C LEU A 36 9.90 92.16 -17.74
N THR A 37 9.35 93.08 -18.52
CA THR A 37 8.20 92.77 -19.40
C THR A 37 8.58 91.77 -20.49
N GLU A 38 9.73 91.94 -21.14
CA GLU A 38 10.25 90.97 -22.12
C GLU A 38 10.46 89.58 -21.49
N ALA A 39 11.08 89.51 -20.30
CA ALA A 39 11.29 88.25 -19.59
C ALA A 39 9.97 87.58 -19.16
N GLN A 40 8.96 88.36 -18.77
CA GLN A 40 7.63 87.85 -18.42
C GLN A 40 6.88 87.28 -19.64
N GLU A 41 7.01 87.93 -20.81
CA GLU A 41 6.45 87.43 -22.05
C GLU A 41 7.15 86.14 -22.52
N GLU A 42 8.48 86.07 -22.41
CA GLU A 42 9.23 84.84 -22.70
C GLU A 42 8.84 83.70 -21.76
N LEU A 43 8.63 83.99 -20.46
CA LEU A 43 8.26 82.98 -19.47
C LEU A 43 6.87 82.42 -19.77
N ARG A 44 5.90 83.28 -20.10
CA ARG A 44 4.56 82.86 -20.54
C ARG A 44 4.61 82.00 -21.80
N ALA A 45 5.39 82.41 -22.80
CA ALA A 45 5.57 81.62 -24.03
C ALA A 45 6.15 80.23 -23.73
N ARG A 46 7.12 80.13 -22.80
CA ARG A 46 7.69 78.86 -22.36
C ARG A 46 6.67 78.00 -21.60
N GLU A 47 5.89 78.58 -20.70
CA GLU A 47 4.83 77.89 -19.96
C GLU A 47 3.77 77.31 -20.89
N GLU A 48 3.33 78.07 -21.91
CA GLU A 48 2.42 77.55 -22.94
C GLU A 48 3.04 76.38 -23.72
N THR A 49 4.34 76.44 -24.00
CA THR A 49 5.04 75.36 -24.70
C THR A 49 5.17 74.11 -23.83
N ILE A 50 5.37 74.26 -22.52
CA ILE A 50 5.42 73.16 -21.55
C ILE A 50 4.05 72.51 -21.42
N ALA A 51 2.97 73.29 -21.27
CA ALA A 51 1.61 72.78 -21.19
C ALA A 51 1.25 71.93 -22.43
N ARG A 52 1.59 72.41 -23.63
CA ARG A 52 1.40 71.63 -24.87
C ARG A 52 2.18 70.31 -24.88
N LYS A 53 3.40 70.30 -24.34
CA LYS A 53 4.22 69.08 -24.25
C LYS A 53 3.64 68.10 -23.22
N ASP A 54 3.15 68.59 -22.09
CA ASP A 54 2.52 67.76 -21.06
C ASP A 54 1.25 67.09 -21.59
N ASP A 55 0.41 67.81 -22.34
CA ASP A 55 -0.77 67.24 -23.01
C ASP A 55 -0.40 66.11 -23.97
N ILE A 56 0.68 66.30 -24.75
CA ILE A 56 1.19 65.26 -25.67
C ILE A 56 1.71 64.05 -24.89
N VAL A 57 2.46 64.25 -23.81
CA VAL A 57 2.99 63.16 -22.98
C VAL A 57 1.85 62.36 -22.34
N ILE A 58 0.82 63.03 -21.82
CA ILE A 58 -0.36 62.38 -21.25
C ILE A 58 -1.09 61.55 -22.32
N ALA A 59 -1.25 62.10 -23.52
CA ALA A 59 -1.87 61.38 -24.64
C ALA A 59 -1.07 60.13 -25.03
N ILE A 60 0.25 60.24 -25.15
CA ILE A 60 1.14 59.11 -25.43
C ILE A 60 1.04 58.07 -24.32
N HIS A 61 1.07 58.48 -23.05
CA HIS A 61 0.98 57.54 -21.93
C HIS A 61 -0.32 56.75 -21.97
N LYS A 62 -1.44 57.42 -22.21
CA LYS A 62 -2.76 56.79 -22.31
C LYS A 62 -2.84 55.78 -23.46
N GLN A 63 -2.25 56.11 -24.60
CA GLN A 63 -2.19 55.21 -25.74
C GLN A 63 -1.30 53.99 -25.44
N VAL A 64 -0.11 54.21 -24.87
CA VAL A 64 0.83 53.14 -24.51
C VAL A 64 0.24 52.20 -23.44
N THR A 65 -0.50 52.72 -22.46
CA THR A 65 -1.17 51.87 -21.46
C THR A 65 -2.27 51.01 -22.11
N ALA A 66 -3.07 51.59 -23.00
CA ALA A 66 -4.10 50.84 -23.71
C ALA A 66 -3.52 49.74 -24.61
N GLU A 67 -2.43 50.03 -25.33
CA GLU A 67 -1.72 49.04 -26.16
C GLU A 67 -1.13 47.92 -25.29
N ARG A 68 -0.54 48.24 -24.13
CA ARG A 68 -0.02 47.24 -23.20
C ARG A 68 -1.12 46.34 -22.64
N GLU A 69 -2.25 46.92 -22.23
CA GLU A 69 -3.40 46.16 -21.73
C GLU A 69 -3.96 45.23 -22.81
N ALA A 70 -4.06 45.69 -24.06
CA ALA A 70 -4.49 44.85 -25.18
C ALA A 70 -3.54 43.67 -25.43
N ILE A 71 -2.22 43.91 -25.40
CA ILE A 71 -1.21 42.86 -25.55
C ILE A 71 -1.30 41.83 -24.42
N VAL A 72 -1.43 42.29 -23.17
CA VAL A 72 -1.55 41.40 -22.00
C VAL A 72 -2.81 40.53 -22.10
N ALA A 73 -3.93 41.09 -22.57
CA ALA A 73 -5.16 40.33 -22.79
C ALA A 73 -4.97 39.24 -23.86
N GLU A 74 -4.36 39.57 -25.01
CA GLU A 74 -4.10 38.58 -26.08
C GLU A 74 -3.19 37.44 -25.61
N TYR A 75 -2.17 37.74 -24.80
CA TYR A 75 -1.31 36.71 -24.23
C TYR A 75 -2.04 35.85 -23.19
N ALA A 76 -2.91 36.43 -22.37
CA ALA A 76 -3.71 35.69 -21.40
C ALA A 76 -4.68 34.72 -22.10
N ASP A 77 -5.32 35.17 -23.19
CA ASP A 77 -6.21 34.32 -23.99
C ASP A 77 -5.43 33.15 -24.63
N ARG A 78 -4.25 33.42 -25.22
CA ARG A 78 -3.38 32.37 -25.78
C ARG A 78 -2.88 31.39 -24.72
N GLU A 79 -2.55 31.87 -23.52
CA GLU A 79 -2.12 31.01 -22.42
C GLU A 79 -3.25 30.09 -21.96
N ALA A 80 -4.48 30.59 -21.90
CA ALA A 80 -5.66 29.80 -21.60
C ALA A 80 -5.93 28.73 -22.67
N GLU A 81 -5.87 29.09 -23.97
CA GLU A 81 -6.03 28.14 -25.08
C GLU A 81 -4.96 27.04 -25.03
N ALA A 82 -3.68 27.41 -24.83
CA ALA A 82 -2.59 26.46 -24.72
C ALA A 82 -2.75 25.53 -23.50
N ALA A 83 -3.24 26.04 -22.37
CA ALA A 83 -3.49 25.23 -21.18
C ALA A 83 -4.61 24.20 -21.42
N GLU A 84 -5.70 24.59 -22.08
CA GLU A 84 -6.78 23.66 -22.44
C GLU A 84 -6.31 22.56 -23.41
N GLU A 85 -5.51 22.91 -24.41
CA GLU A 85 -4.93 21.93 -25.34
C GLU A 85 -4.02 20.93 -24.61
N LEU A 86 -3.21 21.42 -23.66
CA LEU A 86 -2.29 20.60 -22.88
C LEU A 86 -3.08 19.61 -22.01
N GLU A 87 -4.14 20.06 -21.33
CA GLU A 87 -5.03 19.19 -20.54
C GLU A 87 -5.69 18.11 -21.41
N GLN A 88 -6.16 18.47 -22.60
CA GLN A 88 -6.76 17.50 -23.54
C GLN A 88 -5.75 16.45 -24.01
N ILE A 89 -4.51 16.86 -24.29
CA ILE A 89 -3.43 15.95 -24.70
C ILE A 89 -3.05 15.02 -23.55
N GLU A 90 -2.91 15.53 -22.32
CA GLU A 90 -2.63 14.71 -21.14
C GLU A 90 -3.73 13.68 -20.88
N ALA A 91 -5.00 14.07 -21.03
CA ALA A 91 -6.13 13.16 -20.90
C ALA A 91 -6.10 12.03 -21.95
N LYS A 92 -5.78 12.35 -23.21
CA LYS A 92 -5.61 11.36 -24.28
C LYS A 92 -4.43 10.42 -24.02
N LEU A 93 -3.32 10.97 -23.54
CA LEU A 93 -2.11 10.21 -23.22
C LEU A 93 -2.35 9.24 -22.07
N LYS A 94 -3.10 9.66 -21.04
CA LYS A 94 -3.49 8.78 -19.93
C LYS A 94 -4.36 7.61 -20.40
N LYS A 95 -5.37 7.87 -21.24
CA LYS A 95 -6.23 6.82 -21.83
C LYS A 95 -5.43 5.84 -22.70
N ALA A 96 -4.50 6.34 -23.50
CA ALA A 96 -3.65 5.50 -24.34
C ALA A 96 -2.74 4.58 -23.52
N LYS A 97 -2.17 5.08 -22.42
CA LYS A 97 -1.34 4.28 -21.51
C LYS A 97 -2.12 3.14 -20.86
N THR A 98 -3.28 3.42 -20.28
CA THR A 98 -4.10 2.37 -19.65
C THR A 98 -4.53 1.30 -20.65
N TYR A 99 -4.87 1.71 -21.88
CA TYR A 99 -5.21 0.77 -22.95
C TYR A 99 -4.01 -0.12 -23.35
N PHE A 100 -2.81 0.46 -23.41
CA PHE A 100 -1.59 -0.30 -23.70
C PHE A 100 -1.28 -1.34 -22.61
N GLU A 101 -1.37 -0.96 -21.34
CA GLU A 101 -1.18 -1.86 -20.19
C GLU A 101 -2.17 -3.03 -20.21
N ASP A 102 -3.43 -2.77 -20.56
CA ASP A 102 -4.45 -3.82 -20.71
C ASP A 102 -4.14 -4.78 -21.86
N CYS A 103 -3.73 -4.26 -23.03
CA CYS A 103 -3.30 -5.09 -24.15
C CYS A 103 -2.07 -5.94 -23.80
N GLU A 104 -1.08 -5.39 -23.12
CA GLU A 104 0.12 -6.11 -22.69
C GLU A 104 -0.24 -7.28 -21.76
N ARG A 105 -1.13 -7.04 -20.78
CA ARG A 105 -1.65 -8.08 -19.88
C ARG A 105 -2.37 -9.18 -20.65
N GLN A 106 -3.21 -8.84 -21.63
CA GLN A 106 -3.93 -9.82 -22.45
C GLN A 106 -2.98 -10.69 -23.26
N VAL A 107 -1.96 -10.10 -23.89
CA VAL A 107 -0.95 -10.83 -24.66
C VAL A 107 -0.17 -11.79 -23.75
N TYR A 108 0.21 -11.35 -22.54
CA TYR A 108 0.86 -12.21 -21.56
C TYR A 108 0.00 -13.43 -21.19
N CYS A 109 -1.29 -13.22 -20.89
CA CYS A 109 -2.23 -14.31 -20.61
C CYS A 109 -2.35 -15.28 -21.79
N MET A 110 -2.52 -14.78 -23.02
CA MET A 110 -2.63 -15.60 -24.22
C MET A 110 -1.37 -16.44 -24.48
N ALA A 111 -0.18 -15.85 -24.28
CA ALA A 111 1.09 -16.56 -24.44
C ALA A 111 1.22 -17.73 -23.46
N ASN A 112 0.82 -17.53 -22.21
CA ASN A 112 0.84 -18.58 -21.20
C ASN A 112 -0.21 -19.66 -21.47
N LEU A 113 -1.42 -19.28 -21.89
CA LEU A 113 -2.46 -20.24 -22.28
C LEU A 113 -1.99 -21.13 -23.43
N TYR A 114 -1.34 -20.53 -24.43
CA TYR A 114 -0.76 -21.26 -25.57
C TYR A 114 0.32 -22.25 -25.14
N LYS A 115 1.22 -21.85 -24.23
CA LYS A 115 2.25 -22.75 -23.67
C LYS A 115 1.62 -23.92 -22.94
N ALA A 116 0.61 -23.68 -22.11
CA ALA A 116 -0.10 -24.72 -21.38
C ALA A 116 -0.83 -25.69 -22.32
N MET A 117 -1.55 -25.15 -23.32
CA MET A 117 -2.22 -25.96 -24.34
C MET A 117 -1.23 -26.81 -25.13
N ARG A 118 -0.10 -26.25 -25.55
CA ARG A 118 0.95 -27.00 -26.25
C ARG A 118 1.49 -28.14 -25.38
N ALA A 119 1.78 -27.88 -24.11
CA ALA A 119 2.25 -28.91 -23.18
C ALA A 119 1.23 -30.05 -23.01
N ALA A 120 -0.05 -29.72 -22.85
CA ALA A 120 -1.13 -30.71 -22.75
C ALA A 120 -1.24 -31.53 -24.03
N ILE A 121 -1.26 -30.89 -25.21
CA ILE A 121 -1.31 -31.58 -26.50
C ILE A 121 -0.09 -32.51 -26.65
N THR A 122 1.13 -32.05 -26.36
CA THR A 122 2.32 -32.91 -26.44
C THR A 122 2.20 -34.14 -25.53
N LYS A 123 1.72 -33.96 -24.29
CA LYS A 123 1.59 -35.03 -23.29
C LYS A 123 0.48 -36.03 -23.61
N TYR A 124 -0.65 -35.58 -24.17
CA TYR A 124 -1.85 -36.41 -24.35
C TYR A 124 -2.17 -36.77 -25.80
N SER A 125 -1.49 -36.18 -26.79
CA SER A 125 -1.69 -36.53 -28.22
C SER A 125 -0.68 -37.54 -28.77
N SER A 126 0.46 -37.74 -28.10
CA SER A 126 1.55 -38.60 -28.61
C SER A 126 1.50 -40.01 -28.02
N THR A 127 1.03 -40.11 -26.79
CA THR A 127 0.72 -41.33 -26.07
C THR A 127 -0.76 -41.21 -25.76
N GLY A 128 -1.57 -42.25 -26.03
CA GLY A 128 -2.91 -42.31 -25.44
C GLY A 128 -2.85 -42.16 -23.92
N PHE A 129 -3.98 -42.20 -23.23
CA PHE A 129 -4.00 -42.30 -21.75
C PHE A 129 -2.83 -43.18 -21.29
N PRO A 130 -1.88 -42.66 -20.48
CA PRO A 130 -0.70 -43.42 -20.13
C PRO A 130 -1.16 -44.74 -19.52
N ASP A 131 -0.69 -45.87 -20.07
CA ASP A 131 -0.91 -47.19 -19.47
C ASP A 131 -0.33 -47.23 -18.03
N ASP A 132 0.57 -46.29 -17.70
CA ASP A 132 1.14 -46.02 -16.38
C ASP A 132 0.14 -45.46 -15.33
N LEU A 133 -1.15 -45.27 -15.65
CA LEU A 133 -2.17 -44.87 -14.66
C LEU A 133 -2.94 -46.04 -14.06
N ASP A 134 -2.80 -47.26 -14.57
CA ASP A 134 -3.36 -48.45 -13.93
C ASP A 134 -2.49 -48.78 -12.71
N ILE A 135 -2.87 -48.23 -11.55
CA ILE A 135 -2.25 -48.56 -10.26
C ILE A 135 -2.44 -50.07 -10.04
N THR A 136 -1.34 -50.81 -10.08
CA THR A 136 -1.36 -52.24 -9.78
C THR A 136 -1.75 -52.46 -8.31
N PRO A 137 -2.33 -53.62 -7.95
CA PRO A 137 -2.65 -53.93 -6.56
C PRO A 137 -1.44 -53.82 -5.62
N GLU A 138 -0.23 -54.05 -6.14
CA GLU A 138 1.04 -53.91 -5.40
C GLU A 138 1.38 -52.43 -5.16
N GLU A 139 1.26 -51.56 -6.16
CA GLU A 139 1.44 -50.11 -5.99
C GLU A 139 0.37 -49.49 -5.08
N MET A 140 -0.86 -50.04 -5.10
CA MET A 140 -1.93 -49.64 -4.17
C MET A 140 -1.56 -49.98 -2.72
N GLU A 141 -0.94 -51.12 -2.49
CA GLU A 141 -0.48 -51.55 -1.17
C GLU A 141 0.79 -50.79 -0.74
N GLU A 142 1.69 -50.46 -1.67
CA GLU A 142 2.81 -49.55 -1.40
C GLU A 142 2.32 -48.15 -1.03
N ILE A 143 1.28 -47.63 -1.68
CA ILE A 143 0.66 -46.35 -1.29
C ILE A 143 0.06 -46.45 0.12
N ARG A 144 -0.63 -47.55 0.47
CA ARG A 144 -1.15 -47.79 1.83
C ARG A 144 -0.04 -47.87 2.89
N LEU A 145 1.06 -48.56 2.58
CA LEU A 145 2.25 -48.62 3.45
C LEU A 145 2.95 -47.25 3.54
N THR A 146 2.91 -46.46 2.46
CA THR A 146 3.44 -45.10 2.46
C THR A 146 2.51 -44.14 3.23
N GLU A 147 1.20 -44.35 3.25
CA GLU A 147 0.28 -43.67 4.18
C GLU A 147 0.66 -43.93 5.65
N GLU A 148 1.08 -45.16 6.01
CA GLU A 148 1.59 -45.46 7.35
C GLU A 148 2.93 -44.75 7.66
N SER A 149 3.75 -44.50 6.64
CA SER A 149 5.05 -43.78 6.73
C SER A 149 4.89 -42.24 6.74
N VAL A 150 3.85 -41.72 6.09
CA VAL A 150 3.52 -40.28 5.98
C VAL A 150 2.58 -39.82 7.11
N GLY A 151 1.95 -40.77 7.82
CA GLY A 151 1.31 -40.51 9.11
C GLY A 151 2.34 -39.97 10.09
N LEU A 152 2.31 -38.66 10.33
CA LEU A 152 3.22 -38.02 11.26
C LEU A 152 3.09 -38.74 12.62
N LYS A 153 4.22 -39.01 13.25
CA LYS A 153 4.25 -39.62 14.58
C LYS A 153 3.50 -38.72 15.55
N MET A 154 2.31 -39.14 15.96
CA MET A 154 1.50 -38.46 16.96
C MET A 154 2.30 -38.35 18.25
N HIS A 155 2.38 -37.15 18.82
CA HIS A 155 3.19 -36.95 20.02
C HIS A 155 2.55 -37.59 21.24
N SER A 156 1.23 -37.73 21.23
CA SER A 156 0.46 -38.51 22.20
C SER A 156 0.95 -39.96 22.42
N TYR A 157 1.71 -40.54 21.48
CA TYR A 157 2.32 -41.86 21.65
C TYR A 157 3.46 -41.91 22.67
N LYS A 158 3.99 -40.75 23.09
CA LYS A 158 5.04 -40.69 24.11
C LYS A 158 4.53 -40.94 25.53
N MET A 159 3.22 -40.91 25.75
CA MET A 159 2.59 -41.21 27.03
C MET A 159 1.70 -42.45 26.90
N GLU A 160 1.90 -43.43 27.78
CA GLU A 160 1.27 -44.76 27.64
C GLU A 160 -0.26 -44.72 27.74
N ASP A 161 -0.81 -43.83 28.56
CA ASP A 161 -2.26 -43.65 28.72
C ASP A 161 -2.91 -43.01 27.48
N LEU A 162 -2.31 -41.95 26.94
CA LEU A 162 -2.76 -41.30 25.71
C LEU A 162 -2.60 -42.23 24.50
N HIS A 163 -1.52 -43.00 24.46
CA HIS A 163 -1.29 -43.99 23.40
C HIS A 163 -2.42 -45.03 23.36
N LYS A 164 -2.81 -45.61 24.51
CA LYS A 164 -3.92 -46.57 24.60
C LYS A 164 -5.25 -45.98 24.12
N MET A 165 -5.54 -44.73 24.48
CA MET A 165 -6.75 -44.03 24.02
C MET A 165 -6.70 -43.75 22.52
N HIS A 166 -5.54 -43.39 21.99
CA HIS A 166 -5.35 -43.14 20.57
C HIS A 166 -5.47 -44.43 19.74
N GLU A 167 -4.92 -45.55 20.22
CA GLU A 167 -5.11 -46.85 19.58
C GLU A 167 -6.58 -47.28 19.57
N ALA A 168 -7.31 -47.04 20.67
CA ALA A 168 -8.74 -47.32 20.72
C ALA A 168 -9.51 -46.48 19.70
N ASN A 169 -9.19 -45.19 19.57
CA ASN A 169 -9.81 -44.31 18.57
C ASN A 169 -9.46 -44.72 17.13
N ASN A 170 -8.22 -45.14 16.87
CA ASN A 170 -7.79 -45.64 15.56
C ASN A 170 -8.55 -46.92 15.15
N LYS A 171 -8.80 -47.84 16.08
CA LYS A 171 -9.63 -49.03 15.80
C LYS A 171 -11.06 -48.64 15.40
N LEU A 172 -11.64 -47.62 16.03
CA LEU A 172 -12.95 -47.10 15.64
C LEU A 172 -12.92 -46.45 14.26
N LEU A 173 -11.85 -45.72 13.92
CA LEU A 173 -11.63 -45.14 12.60
C LEU A 173 -11.53 -46.22 11.51
N GLU A 174 -10.75 -47.27 11.73
CA GLU A 174 -10.64 -48.41 10.80
C GLU A 174 -11.99 -49.10 10.58
N GLN A 175 -12.73 -49.36 11.67
CA GLN A 175 -14.07 -49.93 11.58
C GLN A 175 -15.03 -49.04 10.80
N LEU A 176 -14.99 -47.73 11.02
CA LEU A 176 -15.80 -46.75 10.28
C LEU A 176 -15.47 -46.81 8.78
N LEU A 177 -14.18 -46.81 8.43
CA LEU A 177 -13.72 -46.89 7.05
C LEU A 177 -14.23 -48.15 6.36
N THR A 178 -13.96 -49.33 6.94
CA THR A 178 -14.38 -50.60 6.35
C THR A 178 -15.91 -50.67 6.20
N ARG A 179 -16.65 -50.16 7.19
CA ARG A 179 -18.11 -50.16 7.16
C ARG A 179 -18.69 -49.33 6.01
N TYR A 180 -18.09 -48.19 5.69
CA TYR A 180 -18.54 -47.35 4.59
C TYR A 180 -17.97 -47.78 3.24
N GLU A 181 -16.71 -48.20 3.17
CA GLU A 181 -16.09 -48.69 1.94
C GLU A 181 -16.83 -49.91 1.37
N THR A 182 -17.28 -50.83 2.22
CA THR A 182 -18.04 -52.03 1.80
C THR A 182 -19.45 -51.71 1.27
N ARG A 183 -20.03 -50.56 1.61
CA ARG A 183 -21.36 -50.13 1.12
C ARG A 183 -21.28 -49.47 -0.26
N LEU A 184 -20.11 -48.98 -0.65
CA LEU A 184 -19.89 -48.30 -1.92
C LEU A 184 -19.58 -49.31 -3.02
N ILE A 185 -20.59 -49.65 -3.82
CA ILE A 185 -20.46 -50.64 -4.91
C ILE A 185 -19.84 -49.99 -6.15
N VAL A 186 -20.20 -48.74 -6.44
CA VAL A 186 -19.77 -48.02 -7.65
C VAL A 186 -18.28 -47.64 -7.53
N PRO A 187 -17.44 -47.93 -8.56
CA PRO A 187 -16.02 -47.61 -8.53
C PRO A 187 -15.73 -46.11 -8.34
N ALA A 188 -16.50 -45.25 -9.01
CA ALA A 188 -16.36 -43.79 -8.88
C ALA A 188 -16.61 -43.30 -7.45
N ASP A 189 -17.65 -43.82 -6.79
CA ASP A 189 -17.99 -43.46 -5.41
C ASP A 189 -16.90 -43.93 -4.42
N ARG A 190 -16.32 -45.11 -4.65
CA ARG A 190 -15.18 -45.61 -3.87
C ARG A 190 -13.94 -44.73 -4.02
N VAL A 191 -13.61 -44.32 -5.24
CA VAL A 191 -12.48 -43.41 -5.48
C VAL A 191 -12.70 -42.07 -4.79
N VAL A 192 -13.91 -41.50 -4.86
CA VAL A 192 -14.23 -40.24 -4.18
C VAL A 192 -14.16 -40.39 -2.66
N PHE A 193 -14.67 -41.49 -2.11
CA PHE A 193 -14.56 -41.81 -0.69
C PHE A 193 -13.11 -41.92 -0.20
N GLN A 194 -12.26 -42.63 -0.95
CA GLN A 194 -10.85 -42.81 -0.64
C GLN A 194 -10.10 -41.47 -0.70
N LEU A 195 -10.32 -40.67 -1.75
CA LEU A 195 -9.70 -39.35 -1.90
C LEU A 195 -10.15 -38.36 -0.83
N MET A 196 -11.44 -38.37 -0.47
CA MET A 196 -11.93 -37.54 0.65
C MET A 196 -11.26 -37.93 1.96
N THR A 197 -11.18 -39.23 2.24
CA THR A 197 -10.58 -39.75 3.48
C THR A 197 -9.11 -39.39 3.57
N LEU A 198 -8.34 -39.61 2.50
CA LEU A 198 -6.94 -39.25 2.42
C LEU A 198 -6.74 -37.73 2.58
N GLY A 199 -7.55 -36.93 1.91
CA GLY A 199 -7.49 -35.47 1.98
C GLY A 199 -7.78 -34.92 3.38
N ILE A 200 -8.84 -35.39 4.04
CA ILE A 200 -9.19 -34.98 5.40
C ILE A 200 -8.11 -35.41 6.40
N ARG A 201 -7.53 -36.60 6.23
CA ARG A 201 -6.42 -37.08 7.08
C ARG A 201 -5.15 -36.22 6.91
N ALA A 202 -4.83 -35.82 5.68
CA ALA A 202 -3.70 -34.92 5.42
C ALA A 202 -3.93 -33.52 6.04
N GLU A 203 -5.13 -32.97 5.93
CA GLU A 203 -5.50 -31.70 6.58
C GLU A 203 -5.45 -31.81 8.11
N LEU A 204 -5.97 -32.90 8.69
CA LEU A 204 -5.82 -33.18 10.12
C LEU A 204 -4.34 -33.18 10.52
N GLN A 205 -3.49 -33.79 9.69
CA GLN A 205 -2.07 -33.87 9.97
C GLN A 205 -1.40 -32.49 9.99
N GLN A 206 -1.76 -31.63 9.05
CA GLN A 206 -1.32 -30.24 9.04
C GLN A 206 -1.81 -29.49 10.28
N ILE A 207 -3.08 -29.66 10.67
CA ILE A 207 -3.66 -29.02 11.85
C ILE A 207 -2.90 -29.43 13.12
N ILE A 208 -2.57 -30.71 13.27
CA ILE A 208 -1.80 -31.24 14.40
C ILE A 208 -0.39 -30.64 14.45
N ASN A 209 0.27 -30.49 13.31
CA ASN A 209 1.61 -29.88 13.22
C ASN A 209 1.63 -28.41 13.68
N GLU A 210 0.55 -27.68 13.40
CA GLU A 210 0.41 -26.25 13.76
C GLU A 210 -0.12 -26.06 15.19
N MET A 211 -0.51 -27.12 15.90
CA MET A 211 -1.24 -27.01 17.16
C MET A 211 -0.31 -26.75 18.34
N GLU A 212 -0.52 -25.62 19.02
CA GLU A 212 0.17 -25.24 20.26
C GLU A 212 -0.78 -25.30 21.49
N TYR A 213 -0.24 -24.98 22.67
CA TYR A 213 -0.99 -24.95 23.93
C TYR A 213 -2.21 -24.03 23.84
N GLY A 214 -3.37 -24.51 24.32
CA GLY A 214 -4.62 -23.74 24.38
C GLY A 214 -5.39 -23.58 23.06
N GLU A 215 -4.92 -24.17 21.95
CA GLU A 215 -5.52 -23.96 20.62
C GLU A 215 -6.57 -25.01 20.19
N LEU A 216 -7.05 -25.89 21.08
CA LEU A 216 -7.96 -26.99 20.72
C LEU A 216 -9.20 -26.53 19.93
N ASN A 217 -9.87 -25.45 20.38
CA ASN A 217 -11.05 -24.92 19.69
C ASN A 217 -10.72 -24.44 18.27
N ARG A 218 -9.55 -23.82 18.08
CA ARG A 218 -9.08 -23.36 16.77
C ARG A 218 -8.80 -24.55 15.86
N ALA A 219 -8.15 -25.59 16.37
CA ALA A 219 -7.90 -26.83 15.64
C ALA A 219 -9.20 -27.54 15.22
N GLN A 220 -10.19 -27.62 16.12
CA GLN A 220 -11.50 -28.22 15.82
C GLN A 220 -12.28 -27.43 14.77
N VAL A 221 -12.21 -26.08 14.79
CA VAL A 221 -12.82 -25.24 13.75
C VAL A 221 -12.11 -25.44 12.41
N LYS A 222 -10.77 -25.49 12.37
CA LYS A 222 -10.01 -25.78 11.15
C LYS A 222 -10.42 -27.14 10.56
N LEU A 223 -10.56 -28.17 11.39
CA LEU A 223 -10.99 -29.51 10.98
C LEU A 223 -12.42 -29.49 10.40
N HIS A 224 -13.36 -28.83 11.07
CA HIS A 224 -14.74 -28.70 10.57
C HIS A 224 -14.79 -28.00 9.20
N LEU A 225 -14.00 -26.94 9.02
CA LEU A 225 -13.88 -26.26 7.72
C LEU A 225 -13.26 -27.17 6.66
N ALA A 226 -12.27 -28.00 7.01
CA ALA A 226 -11.68 -28.96 6.08
C ALA A 226 -12.71 -30.00 5.62
N VAL A 227 -13.45 -30.62 6.55
CA VAL A 227 -14.55 -31.56 6.23
C VAL A 227 -15.59 -30.89 5.33
N GLY A 228 -16.00 -29.66 5.65
CA GLY A 228 -16.95 -28.89 4.85
C GLY A 228 -16.45 -28.60 3.42
N LYS A 229 -15.15 -28.33 3.22
CA LYS A 229 -14.56 -28.15 1.87
C LYS A 229 -14.72 -29.42 1.03
N TYR A 230 -14.38 -30.59 1.58
CA TYR A 230 -14.47 -31.85 0.85
C TYR A 230 -15.92 -32.25 0.56
N LEU A 231 -16.85 -32.06 1.51
CA LEU A 231 -18.28 -32.24 1.25
C LEU A 231 -18.79 -31.33 0.13
N LYS A 232 -18.31 -30.08 0.09
CA LYS A 232 -18.69 -29.15 -0.99
C LYS A 232 -18.18 -29.65 -2.34
N ILE A 233 -16.95 -30.16 -2.41
CA ILE A 233 -16.39 -30.75 -3.64
C ILE A 233 -17.24 -31.94 -4.09
N ILE A 234 -17.62 -32.83 -3.17
CA ILE A 234 -18.46 -34.00 -3.46
C ILE A 234 -19.85 -33.59 -3.95
N SER A 235 -20.43 -32.51 -3.42
CA SER A 235 -21.74 -32.02 -3.87
C SER A 235 -21.77 -31.66 -5.36
N PHE A 236 -20.63 -31.31 -5.96
CA PHE A 236 -20.53 -31.06 -7.40
C PHE A 236 -20.49 -32.33 -8.24
N ALA A 237 -20.03 -33.45 -7.67
CA ALA A 237 -19.90 -34.72 -8.35
C ALA A 237 -21.25 -35.42 -8.60
N LYS A 238 -22.33 -34.98 -7.93
CA LYS A 238 -23.70 -35.53 -8.07
C LYS A 238 -23.74 -37.06 -8.02
N LEU A 239 -23.04 -37.62 -7.04
CA LEU A 239 -22.94 -39.07 -6.83
C LEU A 239 -24.25 -39.60 -6.24
N ASP A 240 -24.59 -40.85 -6.56
CA ASP A 240 -25.77 -41.52 -5.99
C ASP A 240 -25.57 -41.78 -4.48
N ALA A 241 -24.33 -42.03 -4.04
CA ALA A 241 -23.96 -42.27 -2.65
C ALA A 241 -23.72 -40.99 -1.81
N ALA A 242 -24.32 -39.86 -2.19
CA ALA A 242 -24.07 -38.57 -1.53
C ALA A 242 -24.52 -38.55 -0.07
N GLU A 243 -25.64 -39.19 0.26
CA GLU A 243 -26.16 -39.26 1.64
C GLU A 243 -25.25 -40.13 2.53
N GLU A 244 -24.72 -41.23 2.00
CA GLU A 244 -23.77 -42.09 2.69
C GLU A 244 -22.45 -41.39 2.96
N LEU A 245 -21.95 -40.59 2.02
CA LEU A 245 -20.73 -39.80 2.18
C LEU A 245 -20.90 -38.68 3.21
N ASP A 246 -22.07 -38.04 3.25
CA ASP A 246 -22.41 -37.03 4.26
C ASP A 246 -22.47 -37.63 5.67
N ALA A 247 -23.15 -38.77 5.82
CA ALA A 247 -23.19 -39.52 7.07
C ALA A 247 -21.79 -39.99 7.52
N TYR A 248 -21.00 -40.53 6.60
CA TYR A 248 -19.61 -40.92 6.86
C TYR A 248 -18.77 -39.74 7.33
N SER A 249 -18.84 -38.59 6.64
CA SER A 249 -18.06 -37.40 6.98
C SER A 249 -18.37 -36.88 8.39
N SER A 250 -19.64 -36.94 8.79
CA SER A 250 -20.10 -36.51 10.11
C SER A 250 -19.55 -37.42 11.21
N GLU A 251 -19.59 -38.74 11.02
CA GLU A 251 -19.00 -39.70 11.95
C GLU A 251 -17.47 -39.62 11.99
N LEU A 252 -16.84 -39.43 10.83
CA LEU A 252 -15.39 -39.24 10.72
C LEU A 252 -14.95 -38.00 11.49
N GLU A 253 -15.62 -36.86 11.32
CA GLU A 253 -15.28 -35.61 11.99
C GLU A 253 -15.28 -35.77 13.53
N VAL A 254 -16.23 -36.54 14.09
CA VAL A 254 -16.29 -36.80 15.54
C VAL A 254 -15.05 -37.56 16.01
N LEU A 255 -14.64 -38.61 15.29
CA LEU A 255 -13.47 -39.42 15.66
C LEU A 255 -12.16 -38.62 15.49
N LEU A 256 -12.06 -37.79 14.45
CA LEU A 256 -10.88 -36.94 14.24
C LEU A 256 -10.79 -35.80 15.27
N LYS A 257 -11.94 -35.27 15.74
CA LYS A 257 -11.96 -34.33 16.87
C LYS A 257 -11.42 -34.97 18.15
N GLU A 258 -11.66 -36.26 18.36
CA GLU A 258 -11.08 -36.99 19.49
C GLU A 258 -9.56 -37.15 19.35
N THR A 259 -9.06 -37.43 18.14
CA THR A 259 -7.61 -37.41 17.86
C THR A 259 -6.99 -36.05 18.23
N LEU A 260 -7.64 -34.94 17.86
CA LEU A 260 -7.16 -33.59 18.23
C LEU A 260 -7.15 -33.38 19.76
N ARG A 261 -8.15 -33.90 20.49
CA ARG A 261 -8.19 -33.80 21.96
C ARG A 261 -7.02 -34.55 22.61
N LEU A 262 -6.74 -35.77 22.14
CA LEU A 262 -5.64 -36.58 22.67
C LEU A 262 -4.29 -35.90 22.43
N GLU A 263 -4.11 -35.31 21.25
CA GLU A 263 -2.88 -34.61 20.90
C GLU A 263 -2.73 -33.28 21.66
N HIS A 264 -3.83 -32.55 21.87
CA HIS A 264 -3.84 -31.34 22.69
C HIS A 264 -3.54 -31.65 24.17
N ALA A 265 -4.09 -32.74 24.72
CA ALA A 265 -3.77 -33.19 26.08
C ALA A 265 -2.29 -33.53 26.25
N TYR A 266 -1.63 -34.04 25.20
CA TYR A 266 -0.17 -34.20 25.21
C TYR A 266 0.54 -32.84 25.25
N CYS A 267 0.11 -31.87 24.43
CA CYS A 267 0.69 -30.52 24.43
C CYS A 267 0.56 -29.84 25.80
N GLU A 268 -0.58 -29.96 26.47
CA GLU A 268 -0.79 -29.44 27.83
C GLU A 268 0.20 -30.04 28.83
N ARG A 269 0.29 -31.38 28.88
CA ARG A 269 1.20 -32.06 29.80
C ARG A 269 2.68 -31.79 29.53
N ARG A 270 3.07 -31.61 28.26
CA ARG A 270 4.43 -31.20 27.89
C ARG A 270 4.74 -29.80 28.43
N THR A 271 3.85 -28.84 28.21
CA THR A 271 4.03 -27.47 28.70
C THR A 271 4.00 -27.41 30.23
N ASP A 272 3.20 -28.23 30.90
CA ASP A 272 3.22 -28.37 32.36
C ASP A 272 4.57 -28.89 32.85
N PHE A 273 5.12 -29.93 32.21
CA PHE A 273 6.44 -30.46 32.54
C PHE A 273 7.55 -29.43 32.34
N GLU A 274 7.55 -28.70 31.21
CA GLU A 274 8.51 -27.63 30.92
C GLU A 274 8.43 -26.52 31.98
N ARG A 275 7.22 -26.08 32.35
CA ARG A 275 7.01 -25.08 33.42
C ARG A 275 7.51 -25.57 34.77
N HIS A 276 7.25 -26.83 35.12
CA HIS A 276 7.77 -27.43 36.36
C HIS A 276 9.31 -27.50 36.34
N GLN A 277 9.92 -27.88 35.23
CA GLN A 277 11.38 -27.92 35.11
C GLN A 277 12.01 -26.52 35.24
N GLU A 278 11.41 -25.49 34.65
CA GLU A 278 11.88 -24.11 34.79
C GLU A 278 11.75 -23.58 36.23
N LEU A 279 10.68 -23.95 36.93
CA LEU A 279 10.42 -23.51 38.31
C LEU A 279 11.30 -24.22 39.35
N PHE A 280 11.61 -25.51 39.15
CA PHE A 280 12.32 -26.34 40.14
C PHE A 280 13.75 -26.72 39.73
N GLY A 281 14.16 -26.49 38.47
CA GLY A 281 15.45 -26.93 37.91
C GLY A 281 16.67 -26.06 38.25
N THR A 282 16.62 -25.22 39.28
CA THR A 282 17.78 -24.46 39.78
C THR A 282 18.24 -24.85 41.18
N GLU A 283 17.51 -25.69 41.93
CA GLU A 283 17.81 -25.97 43.33
C GLU A 283 18.54 -27.31 43.59
N GLU A 284 18.50 -28.29 42.69
CA GLU A 284 19.13 -29.60 42.93
C GLU A 284 20.68 -29.63 42.75
N GLY A 285 21.31 -28.47 42.53
CA GLY A 285 22.77 -28.36 42.36
C GLY A 285 23.56 -27.90 43.59
N GLN A 286 22.93 -27.63 44.74
CA GLN A 286 23.62 -27.06 45.91
C GLN A 286 23.53 -27.85 47.23
N GLU A 287 22.76 -28.94 47.31
CA GLU A 287 22.64 -29.71 48.57
C GLU A 287 23.54 -30.95 48.66
N GLU A 288 24.29 -31.32 47.62
CA GLU A 288 25.31 -32.39 47.72
C GLU A 288 26.71 -31.82 48.01
N SER A 289 26.86 -31.18 49.17
CA SER A 289 28.20 -31.01 49.76
C SER A 289 28.17 -30.92 51.28
N GLU A 290 27.76 -31.98 51.96
CA GLU A 290 28.25 -32.28 53.32
C GLU A 290 28.61 -33.76 53.47
N PRO A 291 29.74 -34.10 54.14
CA PRO A 291 30.44 -35.36 53.94
C PRO A 291 30.07 -36.47 54.93
N GLU A 292 30.38 -37.69 54.50
CA GLU A 292 30.36 -38.98 55.19
C GLU A 292 30.60 -38.94 56.71
N GLN A 293 29.72 -39.61 57.47
CA GLN A 293 30.10 -40.29 58.71
C GLN A 293 29.72 -41.77 58.61
N GLN A 294 30.76 -42.61 58.51
CA GLN A 294 30.71 -44.06 58.61
C GLN A 294 30.17 -44.50 59.99
N PRO A 295 29.35 -45.56 60.10
CA PRO A 295 29.11 -46.20 61.37
C PRO A 295 30.26 -47.16 61.69
N ASP A 296 30.87 -46.90 62.83
CA ASP A 296 31.91 -47.69 63.48
C ASP A 296 31.37 -49.05 63.95
N ASP A 297 32.27 -50.01 64.02
CA ASP A 297 32.08 -51.43 64.31
C ASP A 297 31.46 -51.75 65.70
N ALA A 298 31.01 -53.01 65.80
CA ALA A 298 31.03 -53.90 66.97
C ALA A 298 29.80 -53.93 67.91
N GLN A 299 29.00 -55.00 67.86
CA GLN A 299 29.18 -56.27 68.60
C GLN A 299 28.04 -57.26 68.32
#